data_AF-Q9CNX4-F1
#
_entry.id   AF-Q9CNX4-F1
#
_cell.length_a   1.000
_cell.length_b   1.000
_cell.length_c   1.000
_cell.angle_alpha   90.00
_cell.angle_beta   90.00
_cell.angle_gamma   90.00
#
_symmetry.space_group_name_H-M   'P 1'
#
loop_
_entity.id
_entity.type
_entity.pdbx_description
1 polymer ?
#
loop_
_entity_poly.entity_id
_entity_poly.type
_entity_poly.pdbx_seq_one_letter_code
_entity_poly.pdbx_strand_id
1 'polypeptide(L)'
;MASHFGKPEGEILCALPDEFVRVLPGERAEEVLAEISSWGIFTTIIEKEGSIFEIKDRFPTGMVGRGYYNLNMKDEEGTLHGHLKLDNISKIAFVSLPFRGKESYNIAFIANNGQTIFKVYLGRDAERQLFPEQVQKFKAFI
;
A
#
# COMPACT_ATOMS: atom_id res chain seq x y z
N MET A 1 -14.55 -2.67 11.09
CA MET A 1 -14.21 -1.33 11.64
C MET A 1 -14.92 -0.24 10.86
N ALA A 2 -14.76 -0.12 9.54
CA ALA A 2 -15.49 0.83 8.69
C ALA A 2 -17.02 0.83 8.92
N SER A 3 -17.64 -0.35 8.86
CA SER A 3 -19.08 -0.51 9.12
C SER A 3 -19.52 -0.12 10.54
N HIS A 4 -18.65 -0.31 11.53
CA HIS A 4 -18.95 0.01 12.92
C HIS A 4 -18.93 1.53 13.17
N PHE A 5 -18.00 2.25 12.53
CA PHE A 5 -17.86 3.70 12.68
C PHE A 5 -18.64 4.49 11.62
N GLY A 6 -19.21 3.85 10.60
CA GLY A 6 -19.88 4.52 9.49
C GLY A 6 -18.94 5.44 8.69
N LYS A 7 -17.64 5.09 8.65
CA LYS A 7 -16.58 5.88 8.01
C LYS A 7 -15.83 5.07 6.95
N PRO A 8 -15.35 5.71 5.87
CA PRO A 8 -14.44 5.07 4.92
C PRO A 8 -13.22 4.47 5.61
N GLU A 9 -12.69 3.36 5.09
CA GLU A 9 -11.55 2.67 5.71
C GLU A 9 -10.32 3.59 5.85
N GLY A 10 -10.02 4.37 4.81
CA GLY A 10 -8.86 5.27 4.82
C GLY A 10 -8.96 6.38 5.88
N GLU A 11 -10.16 6.90 6.14
CA GLU A 11 -10.37 7.86 7.25
C GLU A 11 -10.04 7.23 8.61
N ILE A 12 -10.41 5.96 8.81
CA ILE A 12 -10.12 5.24 10.05
C ILE A 12 -8.62 5.00 10.19
N LEU A 13 -7.95 4.56 9.11
CA LEU A 13 -6.50 4.34 9.13
C LEU A 13 -5.75 5.63 9.45
N CYS A 14 -6.12 6.75 8.84
CA CYS A 14 -5.52 8.05 9.11
C CYS A 14 -5.81 8.61 10.52
N ALA A 15 -6.79 8.05 11.23
CA ALA A 15 -7.18 8.47 12.58
C ALA A 15 -6.62 7.54 13.68
N LEU A 16 -5.83 6.53 13.31
CA LEU A 16 -5.13 5.71 14.29
C LEU A 16 -4.15 6.58 15.11
N PRO A 17 -3.81 6.18 16.34
CA PRO A 17 -2.74 6.80 17.12
C PRO A 17 -1.43 6.88 16.32
N ASP A 18 -0.65 7.96 16.53
CA ASP A 18 0.61 8.22 15.83
C ASP A 18 1.65 7.08 15.99
N GLU A 19 1.55 6.30 17.06
CA GLU A 19 2.38 5.10 17.28
C GLU A 19 2.10 3.98 16.25
N PHE A 20 0.93 3.98 15.61
CA PHE A 20 0.51 2.95 14.65
C PHE A 20 0.40 3.46 13.21
N VAL A 21 0.34 4.77 12.98
CA VAL A 21 0.21 5.32 11.64
C VAL A 21 1.08 6.54 11.40
N ARG A 22 1.73 6.55 10.23
CA ARG A 22 2.28 7.77 9.64
C ARG A 22 1.52 8.08 8.35
N VAL A 23 0.98 9.29 8.25
CA VAL A 23 0.24 9.74 7.06
C VAL A 23 1.09 10.69 6.25
N LEU A 24 1.23 10.40 4.96
CA LEU A 24 1.89 11.23 3.97
C LEU A 24 0.86 11.89 3.03
N PRO A 25 1.19 13.07 2.48
CA PRO A 25 0.37 13.72 1.47
C PRO A 25 0.37 12.90 0.16
N GLY A 26 -0.77 12.89 -0.56
CA GLY A 26 -0.95 12.11 -1.78
C GLY A 26 0.01 12.47 -2.92
N GLU A 27 0.53 13.69 -2.91
CA GLU A 27 1.54 14.19 -3.84
C GLU A 27 2.85 13.38 -3.80
N ARG A 28 3.12 12.67 -2.70
CA ARG A 28 4.27 11.75 -2.59
C ARG A 28 4.00 10.36 -3.18
N ALA A 29 2.85 10.11 -3.79
CA ALA A 29 2.49 8.77 -4.28
C ALA A 29 3.50 8.19 -5.27
N GLU A 30 3.97 8.99 -6.23
CA GLU A 30 4.98 8.53 -7.20
C GLU A 30 6.29 8.13 -6.49
N GLU A 31 6.76 8.95 -5.55
CA GLU A 31 7.96 8.67 -4.74
C GLU A 31 7.80 7.37 -3.95
N VAL A 32 6.66 7.19 -3.26
CA VAL A 32 6.40 5.97 -2.50
C VAL A 32 6.35 4.75 -3.42
N LEU A 33 5.66 4.83 -4.55
CA LEU A 33 5.54 3.72 -5.51
C LEU A 33 6.89 3.35 -6.12
N ALA A 34 7.72 4.34 -6.44
CA ALA A 34 9.08 4.13 -6.92
C ALA A 34 9.94 3.45 -5.85
N GLU A 35 9.87 3.92 -4.60
CA GLU A 35 10.66 3.38 -3.49
C GLU A 35 10.32 1.91 -3.21
N ILE A 36 9.02 1.60 -3.03
CA ILE A 36 8.58 0.24 -2.69
C ILE A 36 8.87 -0.77 -3.79
N SER A 37 9.01 -0.36 -5.06
CA SER A 37 9.36 -1.27 -6.15
C SER A 37 10.72 -1.97 -5.94
N SER A 38 11.58 -1.40 -5.09
CA SER A 38 12.91 -1.93 -4.75
C SER A 38 12.93 -2.79 -3.47
N TRP A 39 11.79 -2.98 -2.81
CA TRP A 39 11.73 -3.64 -1.50
C TRP A 39 11.51 -5.15 -1.59
N GLY A 40 11.33 -5.70 -2.80
CA GLY A 40 11.10 -7.13 -3.02
C GLY A 40 9.62 -7.48 -3.04
N ILE A 41 9.27 -8.66 -2.53
CA ILE A 41 7.92 -9.25 -2.65
C ILE A 41 6.97 -8.67 -1.60
N PHE A 42 5.78 -8.26 -2.02
CA PHE A 42 4.69 -7.81 -1.16
C PHE A 42 3.46 -8.70 -1.34
N THR A 43 2.43 -8.42 -0.55
CA THR A 43 1.05 -8.78 -0.89
C THR A 43 0.26 -7.51 -1.17
N THR A 44 -0.04 -7.24 -2.43
CA THR A 44 -0.93 -6.15 -2.84
C THR A 44 -2.37 -6.62 -2.71
N ILE A 45 -3.19 -5.86 -1.99
CA ILE A 45 -4.60 -6.17 -1.73
C ILE A 45 -5.48 -5.08 -2.33
N ILE A 46 -6.43 -5.50 -3.16
CA ILE A 46 -7.48 -4.66 -3.72
C ILE A 46 -8.82 -5.22 -3.24
N GLU A 47 -9.67 -4.37 -2.70
CA GLU A 47 -11.04 -4.72 -2.35
C GLU A 47 -11.99 -3.96 -3.26
N LYS A 48 -12.95 -4.68 -3.84
CA LYS A 48 -13.99 -4.10 -4.67
C LYS A 48 -15.33 -4.79 -4.39
N GLU A 49 -16.26 -4.03 -3.83
CA GLU A 49 -17.63 -4.49 -3.51
C GLU A 49 -17.62 -5.78 -2.67
N GLY A 50 -16.75 -5.85 -1.67
CA GLY A 50 -16.59 -6.99 -0.78
C GLY A 50 -15.77 -8.14 -1.35
N SER A 51 -15.34 -8.07 -2.62
CA SER A 51 -14.42 -9.04 -3.22
C SER A 51 -12.98 -8.62 -2.94
N ILE A 52 -12.15 -9.54 -2.45
CA ILE A 52 -10.75 -9.28 -2.10
C ILE A 52 -9.85 -10.00 -3.10
N PHE A 53 -8.95 -9.25 -3.72
CA PHE A 53 -7.93 -9.74 -4.63
C PHE A 53 -6.57 -9.57 -3.96
N GLU A 54 -5.79 -10.65 -3.88
CA GLU A 54 -4.45 -10.66 -3.32
C GLU A 54 -3.44 -11.02 -4.40
N ILE A 55 -2.42 -10.19 -4.57
CA ILE A 55 -1.35 -10.37 -5.56
C ILE A 55 -0.03 -10.44 -4.79
N LYS A 56 0.59 -11.63 -4.81
CA LYS A 56 1.84 -11.92 -4.10
C LYS A 56 3.00 -11.87 -5.08
N ASP A 57 3.61 -10.71 -5.18
CA ASP A 57 4.70 -10.46 -6.09
C ASP A 57 5.43 -9.17 -5.70
N ARG A 58 6.52 -8.83 -6.39
CA ARG A 58 7.10 -7.50 -6.27
C ARG A 58 6.18 -6.43 -6.85
N PHE A 59 6.19 -5.25 -6.22
CA PHE A 59 5.50 -4.10 -6.77
C PHE A 59 6.30 -3.60 -7.99
N PRO A 60 5.72 -3.52 -9.19
CA PRO A 60 6.47 -3.20 -10.40
C PRO A 60 6.87 -1.72 -10.43
N THR A 61 7.92 -1.38 -11.17
CA THR A 61 8.19 0.02 -11.50
C THR A 61 7.10 0.59 -12.42
N GLY A 62 7.05 1.91 -12.52
CA GLY A 62 6.12 2.57 -13.43
C GLY A 62 6.64 3.89 -13.98
N MET A 63 5.90 4.42 -14.96
CA MET A 63 6.18 5.71 -15.59
C MET A 63 4.90 6.52 -15.73
N VAL A 64 5.01 7.82 -15.43
CA VAL A 64 3.94 8.77 -15.73
C VAL A 64 3.80 8.95 -17.23
N GLY A 65 2.57 8.80 -17.72
CA GLY A 65 2.24 8.98 -19.12
C GLY A 65 0.74 9.00 -19.32
N ARG A 66 0.25 9.88 -20.21
CA ARG A 66 -1.17 10.04 -20.57
C ARG A 66 -2.10 10.23 -19.35
N GLY A 67 -1.60 10.87 -18.29
CA GLY A 67 -2.36 11.17 -17.07
C GLY A 67 -2.47 10.04 -16.04
N TYR A 68 -1.65 8.98 -16.18
CA TYR A 68 -1.56 7.85 -15.25
C TYR A 68 -0.11 7.51 -14.91
N TYR A 69 0.11 6.85 -13.78
CA TYR A 69 1.33 6.10 -13.50
C TYR A 69 1.14 4.66 -13.99
N ASN A 70 1.85 4.32 -15.06
CA ASN A 70 1.66 3.08 -15.80
C ASN A 70 2.64 2.02 -15.27
N LEU A 71 2.12 0.94 -14.71
CA LEU A 71 2.89 -0.13 -14.07
C LEU A 71 3.39 -1.14 -15.10
N ASN A 72 4.61 -1.64 -14.90
CA ASN A 72 5.14 -2.82 -15.58
C ASN A 72 5.14 -2.69 -17.12
N MET A 73 5.64 -1.55 -17.62
CA MET A 73 5.56 -1.15 -19.04
C MET A 73 6.75 -1.58 -19.91
N LYS A 74 7.90 -1.94 -19.31
CA LYS A 74 9.15 -2.20 -20.04
C LYS A 74 9.70 -3.60 -19.87
N ASP A 75 9.49 -4.22 -18.71
CA ASP A 75 9.99 -5.53 -18.34
C ASP A 75 8.88 -6.28 -17.59
N GLU A 76 8.84 -7.62 -17.65
CA GLU A 76 7.93 -8.44 -16.82
C GLU A 76 8.48 -8.49 -15.39
N GLU A 77 8.49 -7.34 -14.72
CA GLU A 77 9.05 -7.20 -13.37
C GLU A 77 8.19 -7.88 -12.31
N GLY A 78 6.95 -8.22 -12.63
CA GLY A 78 6.02 -8.95 -11.77
C GLY A 78 4.70 -9.17 -12.51
N THR A 79 3.70 -9.68 -11.79
CA THR A 79 2.39 -10.02 -12.33
C THR A 79 1.39 -8.86 -12.31
N LEU A 80 1.66 -7.80 -11.54
CA LEU A 80 0.79 -6.63 -11.46
C LEU A 80 1.02 -5.73 -12.68
N HIS A 81 0.04 -5.64 -13.56
CA HIS A 81 -0.02 -4.62 -14.61
C HIS A 81 -1.17 -3.67 -14.33
N GLY A 82 -1.06 -2.42 -14.75
CA GLY A 82 -2.17 -1.47 -14.63
C GLY A 82 -1.79 -0.01 -14.75
N HIS A 83 -2.78 0.83 -14.48
CA HIS A 83 -2.68 2.29 -14.61
C HIS A 83 -3.21 2.93 -13.33
N LEU A 84 -2.35 3.57 -12.56
CA LEU A 84 -2.74 4.25 -11.32
C LEU A 84 -3.03 5.72 -11.61
N LYS A 85 -4.20 6.19 -11.19
CA LYS A 85 -4.59 7.60 -11.29
C LYS A 85 -4.07 8.34 -10.06
N LEU A 86 -2.83 8.83 -10.12
CA LEU A 86 -2.17 9.46 -8.97
C LEU A 86 -2.95 10.67 -8.42
N ASP A 87 -3.56 11.48 -9.28
CA ASP A 87 -4.41 12.62 -8.88
C ASP A 87 -5.60 12.23 -7.99
N ASN A 88 -5.97 10.94 -7.96
CA ASN A 88 -7.03 10.45 -7.08
C ASN A 88 -6.52 10.05 -5.69
N ILE A 89 -5.21 9.90 -5.49
CA ILE A 89 -4.61 9.57 -4.20
C ILE A 89 -4.53 10.86 -3.38
N SER A 90 -5.30 10.95 -2.31
CA SER A 90 -5.33 12.10 -1.40
C SER A 90 -4.31 11.97 -0.28
N LYS A 91 -4.11 10.75 0.22
CA LYS A 91 -3.25 10.43 1.35
C LYS A 91 -2.65 9.04 1.18
N ILE A 92 -1.53 8.82 1.84
CA ILE A 92 -0.86 7.52 1.94
C ILE A 92 -0.64 7.24 3.42
N ALA A 93 -1.13 6.12 3.93
CA ALA A 93 -0.98 5.75 5.33
C ALA A 93 -0.03 4.56 5.46
N PHE A 94 1.10 4.77 6.13
CA PHE A 94 2.00 3.72 6.58
C PHE A 94 1.51 3.24 7.94
N VAL A 95 0.96 2.03 7.99
CA VAL A 95 0.27 1.48 9.16
C VAL A 95 1.06 0.30 9.72
N SER A 96 1.39 0.35 11.00
CA SER A 96 1.94 -0.75 11.79
C SER A 96 0.93 -1.14 12.86
N LEU A 97 0.21 -2.25 12.65
CA LEU A 97 -0.78 -2.75 13.61
C LEU A 97 -0.53 -4.23 13.89
N PRO A 98 -0.58 -4.67 15.15
CA PRO A 98 -0.60 -6.09 15.44
C PRO A 98 -1.89 -6.72 14.89
N PHE A 99 -1.75 -7.71 14.00
CA PHE A 99 -2.85 -8.51 13.48
C PHE A 99 -2.74 -9.94 14.02
N ARG A 100 -3.73 -10.37 14.82
CA ARG A 100 -3.77 -11.70 15.45
C ARG A 100 -2.49 -12.04 16.26
N GLY A 101 -1.97 -11.05 16.98
CA GLY A 101 -0.76 -11.21 17.81
C GLY A 101 0.57 -11.21 17.05
N LYS A 102 0.57 -10.94 15.75
CA LYS A 102 1.78 -10.75 14.93
C LYS A 102 1.84 -9.32 14.40
N GLU A 103 3.03 -8.73 14.37
CA GLU A 103 3.21 -7.43 13.71
C GLU A 103 2.76 -7.51 12.25
N SER A 104 2.01 -6.50 11.80
CA SER A 104 1.58 -6.35 10.42
C SER A 104 1.84 -4.93 9.97
N TYR A 105 2.48 -4.79 8.81
CA TYR A 105 2.85 -3.51 8.22
C TYR A 105 2.20 -3.41 6.84
N ASN A 106 1.54 -2.29 6.57
CA ASN A 106 1.00 -2.02 5.25
C ASN A 106 1.06 -0.54 4.89
N ILE A 107 1.04 -0.28 3.58
CA ILE A 107 0.97 1.04 2.99
C ILE A 107 -0.37 1.13 2.28
N ALA A 108 -1.27 1.98 2.79
CA ALA A 108 -2.60 2.18 2.23
C ALA A 108 -2.63 3.45 1.38
N PHE A 109 -3.04 3.31 0.12
CA PHE A 109 -3.26 4.45 -0.78
C PHE A 109 -4.72 4.84 -0.73
N ILE A 110 -5.02 6.09 -0.34
CA ILE A 110 -6.36 6.53 0.03
C ILE A 110 -6.86 7.54 -0.99
N ALA A 111 -8.10 7.35 -1.46
CA ALA A 111 -8.74 8.20 -2.43
C ALA A 111 -9.24 9.54 -1.84
N ASN A 112 -9.60 10.48 -2.70
CA ASN A 112 -10.24 11.75 -2.30
C ASN A 112 -11.55 11.56 -1.50
N ASN A 113 -12.25 10.44 -1.69
CA ASN A 113 -13.46 10.10 -0.94
C ASN A 113 -13.18 9.33 0.38
N GLY A 114 -11.91 9.25 0.80
CA GLY A 114 -11.50 8.58 2.04
C GLY A 114 -11.43 7.05 1.96
N GLN A 115 -11.83 6.43 0.84
CA GLN A 115 -11.73 4.98 0.67
C GLN A 115 -10.28 4.55 0.39
N THR A 116 -9.93 3.33 0.77
CA THR A 116 -8.68 2.71 0.31
C THR A 116 -8.83 2.34 -1.16
N ILE A 117 -7.83 2.70 -1.98
CA ILE A 117 -7.75 2.30 -3.40
C ILE A 117 -7.14 0.90 -3.47
N PHE A 118 -6.01 0.73 -2.80
CA PHE A 118 -5.34 -0.55 -2.58
C PHE A 118 -4.40 -0.42 -1.38
N LYS A 119 -3.96 -1.57 -0.88
CA LYS A 119 -2.97 -1.69 0.20
C LYS A 119 -1.82 -2.56 -0.24
N VAL A 120 -0.61 -2.23 0.18
CA VAL A 120 0.59 -3.04 -0.02
C VAL A 120 1.08 -3.52 1.34
N TYR A 121 0.97 -4.82 1.62
CA TYR A 121 1.43 -5.43 2.87
C TYR A 121 2.85 -5.95 2.70
N LEU A 122 3.71 -5.69 3.69
CA LEU A 122 5.06 -6.27 3.72
C LEU A 122 4.98 -7.80 3.58
N GLY A 123 5.88 -8.34 2.77
CA GLY A 123 5.95 -9.75 2.45
C GLY A 123 6.29 -10.62 3.66
N ARG A 124 5.99 -11.90 3.52
CA ARG A 124 6.39 -12.93 4.48
C ARG A 124 7.02 -14.12 3.76
N ASP A 125 7.95 -14.76 4.43
CA ASP A 125 8.52 -16.03 4.00
C ASP A 125 7.55 -17.22 4.16
N ALA A 126 8.02 -18.42 3.82
CA ALA A 126 7.23 -19.65 3.93
C ALA A 126 6.82 -19.95 5.39
N GLU A 127 7.64 -19.55 6.35
CA GLU A 127 7.45 -19.65 7.80
C GLU A 127 6.55 -18.54 8.37
N ARG A 128 6.01 -17.67 7.50
CA ARG A 128 5.15 -16.53 7.81
C ARG A 128 5.84 -15.46 8.68
N GLN A 129 7.16 -15.32 8.60
CA GLN A 129 7.92 -14.23 9.20
C GLN A 129 8.04 -13.07 8.23
N LEU A 130 8.05 -11.83 8.74
CA LEU A 130 8.29 -10.64 7.92
C LEU A 130 9.73 -10.60 7.43
N PHE A 131 9.97 -10.10 6.23
CA PHE A 131 11.32 -9.83 5.76
C PHE A 131 11.96 -8.68 6.56
N PRO A 132 13.05 -8.91 7.31
CA PRO A 132 13.63 -7.88 8.18
C PRO A 132 14.05 -6.61 7.43
N GLU A 133 14.57 -6.77 6.22
CA GLU A 133 14.96 -5.67 5.32
C GLU A 133 13.78 -4.77 4.94
N GLN A 134 12.61 -5.35 4.65
CA GLN A 134 11.40 -4.56 4.35
C GLN A 134 10.93 -3.79 5.59
N VAL A 135 10.99 -4.40 6.77
CA VAL A 135 10.62 -3.72 8.02
C VAL A 135 11.56 -2.55 8.30
N GLN A 136 12.88 -2.72 8.07
CA GLN A 136 13.85 -1.65 8.21
C GLN A 136 13.58 -0.51 7.22
N LYS A 137 13.38 -0.81 5.93
CA LYS A 137 13.05 0.21 4.92
C LYS A 137 11.74 0.93 5.23
N PHE A 138 10.70 0.19 5.64
CA PHE A 138 9.42 0.75 6.07
C PHE A 138 9.59 1.75 7.21
N LYS A 139 10.33 1.38 8.26
CA LYS A 139 10.57 2.25 9.43
C LYS A 139 11.47 3.44 9.13
N ALA A 140 12.40 3.31 8.17
CA ALA A 140 13.28 4.40 7.77
C ALA A 140 12.59 5.44 6.86
N PHE A 141 11.52 5.05 6.18
CA PHE A 141 10.78 5.92 5.26
C PHE A 141 9.79 6.86 5.97
N ILE A 142 9.47 6.60 7.24
CA ILE A 142 8.47 7.33 8.05
C ILE A 142 9.07 8.10 9.21
#